data_AF-A0A509ED40-F1
#
_entry.id   AF-A0A509ED40-F1
#
_cell.length_a   1.000
_cell.length_b   1.000
_cell.length_c   1.000
_cell.angle_alpha   90.00
_cell.angle_beta   90.00
_cell.angle_gamma   90.00
#
_symmetry.space_group_name_H-M   'P 1'
#
loop_
_entity.id
_entity.type
_entity.pdbx_description
1 polymer ?
#
loop_
_entity_poly.entity_id
_entity_poly.type
_entity_poly.pdbx_seq_one_letter_code
_entity_poly.pdbx_strand_id
1 'polypeptide(L)' 'MATLSDHPQTRDPVTEGARARAAGRPKDACPYPAASQQRADWLAGYDGLPPGRPPDPPAEGA' A
#
# COMPACT_ATOMS: atom_id res chain seq x y z
N MET A 1 -13.95 -7.28 24.86
CA MET A 1 -12.68 -6.81 24.27
C MET A 1 -12.31 -7.75 23.13
N ALA A 2 -12.07 -7.21 21.92
CA ALA A 2 -11.75 -7.87 20.63
C ALA A 2 -12.80 -8.91 20.15
N THR A 3 -13.28 -8.92 18.91
CA THR A 3 -12.49 -9.20 17.70
C THR A 3 -13.08 -8.50 16.47
N LEU A 4 -12.19 -7.71 15.83
CA LEU A 4 -12.07 -7.45 14.38
C LEU A 4 -13.24 -7.98 13.55
N SER A 5 -14.13 -7.09 13.14
CA SER A 5 -15.06 -7.36 12.06
C SER A 5 -14.23 -7.72 10.82
N ASP A 6 -14.15 -9.02 10.57
CA ASP A 6 -13.80 -9.67 9.32
C ASP A 6 -14.81 -9.26 8.24
N HIS A 7 -14.82 -7.97 7.91
CA HIS A 7 -15.30 -7.59 6.60
C HIS A 7 -14.24 -8.12 5.64
N PRO A 8 -14.60 -8.84 4.57
CA PRO A 8 -13.67 -9.11 3.48
C PRO A 8 -13.32 -7.76 2.87
N GLN A 9 -12.38 -7.05 3.51
CA GLN A 9 -11.75 -5.87 2.95
C GLN A 9 -11.13 -6.39 1.67
N THR A 10 -11.72 -5.97 0.56
CA THR A 10 -11.06 -5.86 -0.73
C THR A 10 -9.56 -5.72 -0.48
N ARG A 11 -8.78 -6.72 -0.88
CA ARG A 11 -7.35 -6.82 -0.56
C ARG A 11 -6.63 -5.59 -1.12
N ASP A 12 -6.61 -4.51 -0.35
CA ASP A 12 -5.95 -3.27 -0.73
C ASP A 12 -4.46 -3.56 -0.77
N PRO A 13 -3.82 -3.52 -1.95
CA PRO A 13 -2.44 -3.95 -2.06
C PRO A 13 -1.53 -3.13 -1.13
N VAL A 14 -1.82 -1.84 -0.96
CA VAL A 14 -1.14 -0.94 0.01
C VAL A 14 -1.18 -1.51 1.43
N THR A 15 -2.37 -1.86 1.92
CA THR A 15 -2.54 -2.43 3.27
C THR A 15 -1.84 -3.78 3.42
N GLU A 16 -1.89 -4.62 2.37
CA GLU A 16 -1.17 -5.89 2.36
C GLU A 16 0.36 -5.70 2.41
N GLY A 17 0.90 -4.73 1.69
CA GLY A 17 2.32 -4.38 1.71
C GLY A 17 2.79 -3.92 3.08
N ALA A 18 2.02 -3.03 3.71
CA ALA A 18 2.30 -2.55 5.06
C ALA A 18 2.29 -3.70 6.09
N ARG A 19 1.33 -4.63 5.98
CA ARG A 19 1.26 -5.83 6.83
C ARG A 19 2.45 -6.76 6.59
N ALA A 20 2.86 -6.94 5.33
CA ALA A 20 4.02 -7.77 5.01
C ALA A 20 5.31 -7.22 5.64
N ARG A 21 5.53 -5.90 5.58
CA ARG A 21 6.63 -5.23 6.28
C ARG A 21 6.55 -5.44 7.79
N ALA A 22 5.38 -5.23 8.40
CA ALA A 22 5.18 -5.41 9.84
C ALA A 22 5.41 -6.85 10.30
N ALA A 23 5.13 -7.84 9.43
CA ALA A 23 5.38 -9.25 9.66
C ALA A 23 6.83 -9.68 9.34
N GLY A 24 7.71 -8.77 8.88
CA GLY A 24 9.09 -9.09 8.48
C GLY A 24 9.21 -9.90 7.18
N ARG A 25 8.15 -9.95 6.35
CA ARG A 25 8.19 -10.61 5.03
C ARG A 25 8.99 -9.75 4.05
N PRO A 26 9.75 -10.33 3.10
CA PRO A 26 10.48 -9.57 2.08
C PRO A 26 9.55 -9.02 0.99
N LYS A 27 10.03 -8.03 0.22
CA LYS A 27 9.30 -7.47 -0.94
C LYS A 27 8.97 -8.49 -2.03
N ASP A 28 9.83 -9.50 -2.18
CA ASP A 28 9.61 -10.58 -3.16
C ASP A 28 8.45 -11.51 -2.80
N ALA A 29 7.89 -11.38 -1.59
CA ALA A 29 6.66 -12.05 -1.19
C ALA A 29 5.39 -11.39 -1.78
N CYS A 30 5.55 -10.31 -2.57
CA CYS A 30 4.48 -9.67 -3.31
C CYS A 30 3.86 -10.65 -4.33
N PRO A 31 2.56 -10.99 -4.20
CA PRO A 31 1.90 -11.95 -5.07
C PRO A 31 1.51 -11.36 -6.44
N TYR A 32 1.57 -10.03 -6.59
CA TYR A 32 1.14 -9.34 -7.80
C TYR A 32 2.21 -9.39 -8.90
N PRO A 33 1.81 -9.51 -10.19
CA PRO A 33 2.73 -9.48 -11.32
C PRO A 33 3.58 -8.21 -11.36
N ALA A 34 4.81 -8.32 -11.89
CA ALA A 34 5.79 -7.24 -11.93
C ALA A 34 5.27 -5.93 -12.57
N ALA A 35 4.43 -6.05 -13.60
CA ALA A 35 3.91 -4.91 -14.37
C ALA A 35 2.51 -4.44 -13.92
N SER A 36 1.97 -4.96 -12.82
CA SER A 36 0.62 -4.61 -12.36
C SER A 36 0.64 -3.40 -11.42
N GLN A 37 -0.34 -2.51 -11.56
CA GLN A 37 -0.54 -1.39 -10.63
C GLN A 37 -0.65 -1.88 -9.18
N GLN A 38 -1.27 -3.03 -8.96
CA GLN A 38 -1.38 -3.64 -7.63
C GLN A 38 -0.02 -3.95 -6.99
N ARG A 39 1.01 -4.28 -7.78
CA ARG A 39 2.37 -4.44 -7.25
C ARG A 39 2.96 -3.10 -6.84
N ALA A 40 2.76 -2.05 -7.63
CA ALA A 40 3.21 -0.71 -7.27
C ALA A 40 2.55 -0.23 -5.96
N ASP A 41 1.25 -0.46 -5.84
CA ASP A 41 0.48 -0.13 -4.64
C ASP A 41 0.94 -0.95 -3.42
N TRP A 42 1.20 -2.25 -3.60
CA TRP A 42 1.75 -3.11 -2.55
C TRP A 42 3.13 -2.67 -2.09
N LEU A 43 4.02 -2.35 -3.04
CA LEU A 43 5.35 -1.85 -2.73
C LEU A 43 5.30 -0.48 -2.04
N ALA A 44 4.40 0.41 -2.45
CA ALA A 44 4.20 1.69 -1.79
C ALA A 44 3.80 1.50 -0.31
N GLY A 45 2.85 0.60 -0.04
CA GLY A 45 2.47 0.24 1.33
C GLY A 45 3.60 -0.41 2.13
N TYR A 46 4.39 -1.29 1.51
CA TYR A 46 5.56 -1.92 2.14
C TYR A 46 6.63 -0.89 2.52
N ASP A 47 6.91 0.05 1.62
CA ASP A 47 7.88 1.13 1.84
C ASP A 47 7.37 2.18 2.83
N GLY A 48 6.05 2.22 3.09
CA GLY A 48 5.42 3.26 3.89
C GLY A 48 5.32 4.59 3.12
N LEU A 49 5.38 4.52 1.79
CA LEU A 49 5.18 5.66 0.91
C LEU A 49 3.66 5.92 0.84
N PRO A 50 3.21 7.17 1.07
CA PRO A 50 1.83 7.51 0.74
C PRO A 50 1.63 7.25 -0.77
N PRO A 51 0.50 6.64 -1.19
CA PRO A 51 0.21 6.48 -2.61
C PRO A 51 0.30 7.85 -3.25
N GLY A 52 1.16 7.95 -4.27
CA GLY A 52 1.76 9.19 -4.76
C GLY A 52 0.90 10.41 -4.49
N ARG A 53 1.29 11.20 -3.49
CA ARG A 53 0.76 12.55 -3.34
C ARG A 53 1.00 13.21 -4.70
N PRO A 54 -0.05 13.59 -5.46
CA PRO A 54 0.19 14.36 -6.67
C PRO A 54 1.04 15.56 -6.26
N PRO A 55 2.07 15.93 -7.03
CA PRO A 55 2.83 17.14 -6.73
C PRO A 55 1.80 18.25 -6.52
N ASP A 56 1.90 18.95 -5.38
CA ASP A 56 0.98 20.04 -5.10
C ASP A 56 0.97 20.93 -6.35
N PRO A 57 -0.21 21.34 -6.87
CA PRO A 57 -0.22 22.38 -7.87
C PRO A 57 0.56 23.56 -7.28
N PRO A 58 1.40 24.26 -8.08
CA PRO A 58 2.05 25.46 -7.59
C PRO A 58 0.96 26.34 -7.01
N ALA A 59 1.17 26.80 -5.78
CA ALA A 59 0.29 27.75 -5.13
C ALA A 59 0.34 29.06 -5.93
N GLU A 60 -0.42 29.12 -7.02
CA GLU A 60 -0.81 30.34 -7.69
C GLU A 60 -1.80 30.98 -6.70
N GLY A 61 -1.39 31.91 -5.85
CA GLY A 61 -0.53 33.05 -6.10
C GLY A 61 -1.44 34.25 -5.91
N ALA A 62 -1.21 34.97 -4.80
CA ALA A 62 -2.03 36.04 -4.21
C ALA A 62 -2.56 37.11 -5.17
#